data_AF-A0A8H6XKE6-F1
#
_entry.id   AF-A0A8H6XKE6-F1
#
_cell.length_a   1.000
_cell.length_b   1.000
_cell.length_c   1.000
_cell.angle_alpha   90.00
_cell.angle_beta   90.00
_cell.angle_gamma   90.00
#
_symmetry.space_group_name_H-M   'P 1'
#
loop_
_entity.id
_entity.type
_entity.pdbx_description
1 polymer ?
#
loop_
_entity_poly.entity_id
_entity_poly.type
_entity_poly.pdbx_seq_one_letter_code
_entity_poly.pdbx_strand_id
1 'polypeptide(L)'
;MTVSPLHVSRSYTKSLPPQLSPHLTFWRSLVSSNDFANKRDLKTFLSEFRPDINPITSFGLVSIDSGINNQLPAGAGTFANAGIQYVIGLATGVSVELISTGTLISDDELTTFKDQANFLVSQTILPQTIVHGYTELESDTSPQLAESICNAYAQLAARGVSYIVDTGIWGAGGSPFNSQCIQWDPPFPATCPFVTAVGATQFFSTDVDESATSFSGGGFSNIFKRPKYQDTVV
;
A
#
# COMPACT_ATOMS: atom_id res chain seq x y z
N MET A 1 1.30 -8.08 -22.24
CA MET A 1 -0.13 -8.17 -21.84
C MET A 1 -0.37 -7.07 -20.83
N THR A 2 -1.45 -6.30 -20.95
CA THR A 2 -1.82 -5.29 -19.93
C THR A 2 -2.70 -5.97 -18.89
N VAL A 3 -2.28 -5.96 -17.63
CA VAL A 3 -3.11 -6.41 -16.51
C VAL A 3 -4.05 -5.26 -16.17
N SER A 4 -5.37 -5.48 -16.19
CA SER A 4 -6.37 -4.49 -15.77
C SER A 4 -7.08 -4.97 -14.50
N PRO A 5 -7.77 -4.10 -13.75
CA PRO A 5 -8.52 -4.54 -12.57
C PRO A 5 -9.58 -5.60 -12.88
N LEU A 6 -10.21 -5.51 -14.06
CA LEU A 6 -11.18 -6.52 -14.51
C LEU A 6 -10.50 -7.85 -14.82
N HIS A 7 -9.29 -7.83 -15.39
CA HIS A 7 -8.48 -9.01 -15.59
C HIS A 7 -8.13 -9.67 -14.25
N VAL A 8 -7.57 -8.91 -13.30
CA VAL A 8 -7.25 -9.39 -11.94
C VAL A 8 -8.49 -9.99 -11.26
N SER A 9 -9.63 -9.30 -11.34
CA SER A 9 -10.89 -9.80 -10.76
C SER A 9 -11.28 -11.14 -11.39
N ARG A 10 -11.25 -11.27 -12.73
CA ARG A 10 -11.60 -12.54 -13.40
C ARG A 10 -10.66 -13.69 -13.05
N SER A 11 -9.37 -13.40 -12.86
CA SER A 11 -8.37 -14.42 -12.55
C SER A 11 -8.46 -14.90 -11.09
N TYR A 12 -8.67 -14.00 -10.13
CA TYR A 12 -8.64 -14.34 -8.69
C TYR A 12 -10.00 -14.45 -8.01
N THR A 13 -11.01 -13.75 -8.51
CA THR A 13 -12.35 -13.77 -7.93
C THR A 13 -13.32 -14.43 -8.92
N LYS A 14 -13.76 -15.66 -8.60
CA LYS A 14 -14.77 -16.38 -9.40
C LYS A 14 -16.13 -15.64 -9.49
N SER A 15 -16.30 -14.57 -8.71
CA SER A 15 -17.42 -13.63 -8.74
C SER A 15 -16.94 -12.27 -8.25
N LEU A 16 -17.46 -11.18 -8.84
CA LEU A 16 -17.32 -9.84 -8.26
C LEU A 16 -17.77 -9.90 -6.79
N PRO A 17 -16.99 -9.37 -5.83
CA PRO A 17 -17.39 -9.41 -4.43
C PRO A 17 -18.78 -8.76 -4.28
N PRO A 18 -19.67 -9.31 -3.43
CA PRO A 18 -20.94 -8.67 -3.12
C PRO A 18 -20.67 -7.22 -2.69
N GLN A 19 -21.62 -6.31 -2.93
CA GLN A 19 -21.57 -4.93 -2.42
C GLN A 19 -21.47 -4.95 -0.89
N LEU A 20 -20.26 -5.05 -0.39
CA LEU A 20 -19.92 -4.92 1.01
C LEU A 20 -19.71 -3.43 1.23
N SER A 21 -20.72 -2.74 1.77
CA SER A 21 -20.41 -1.67 2.72
C SER A 21 -19.63 -2.38 3.83
N PRO A 22 -18.35 -2.05 4.09
CA PRO A 22 -17.99 -0.79 4.79
C PRO A 22 -16.75 -0.04 4.22
N HIS A 23 -16.47 1.15 4.77
CA HIS A 23 -15.43 2.12 4.36
C HIS A 23 -14.02 1.52 4.21
N LEU A 24 -13.37 1.79 3.07
CA LEU A 24 -11.98 1.40 2.74
C LEU A 24 -11.13 2.66 2.60
N THR A 25 -9.95 2.70 3.19
CA THR A 25 -9.02 3.83 3.01
C THR A 25 -7.77 3.34 2.30
N PHE A 26 -7.45 3.97 1.18
CA PHE A 26 -6.18 3.76 0.50
C PHE A 26 -5.13 4.70 1.11
N TRP A 27 -4.10 4.10 1.69
CA TRP A 27 -3.03 4.81 2.33
C TRP A 27 -1.85 4.89 1.34
N ARG A 28 -1.48 6.12 0.97
CA ARG A 28 -0.20 6.37 0.31
C ARG A 28 0.41 7.69 0.75
N SER A 29 1.54 7.62 1.44
CA SER A 29 2.36 8.76 1.88
C SER A 29 3.14 9.33 0.71
N LEU A 30 2.86 10.51 0.11
CA LEU A 30 3.79 11.11 -0.87
C LEU A 30 3.61 12.64 -1.09
N VAL A 31 3.85 13.48 -0.08
CA VAL A 31 3.98 14.94 -0.35
C VAL A 31 5.38 15.33 -0.81
N SER A 32 6.43 14.57 -0.45
CA SER A 32 7.83 14.87 -0.78
C SER A 32 8.16 14.81 -2.28
N SER A 33 7.44 13.99 -3.06
CA SER A 33 7.82 13.60 -4.43
C SER A 33 6.89 14.08 -5.55
N ASN A 34 5.88 14.91 -5.25
CA ASN A 34 4.81 15.27 -6.20
C ASN A 34 4.14 14.04 -6.87
N ASP A 35 4.01 12.94 -6.13
CA ASP A 35 3.32 11.75 -6.61
C ASP A 35 1.89 11.73 -6.06
N PHE A 36 1.01 12.50 -6.71
CA PHE A 36 -0.39 12.61 -6.33
C PHE A 36 -1.32 11.77 -7.21
N ALA A 37 -2.46 11.39 -6.64
CA ALA A 37 -3.55 10.77 -7.38
C ALA A 37 -4.42 11.83 -8.09
N ASN A 38 -4.81 11.59 -9.34
CA ASN A 38 -5.58 12.57 -10.12
C ASN A 38 -6.99 12.06 -10.47
N LYS A 39 -8.03 12.85 -10.14
CA LYS A 39 -9.43 12.48 -10.39
C LYS A 39 -9.78 12.43 -11.87
N ARG A 40 -9.15 13.27 -12.71
CA ARG A 40 -9.36 13.24 -14.17
C ARG A 40 -8.75 11.98 -14.78
N ASP A 41 -7.57 11.59 -14.31
CA ASP A 41 -6.92 10.36 -14.77
C ASP A 41 -7.70 9.14 -14.31
N LEU A 42 -8.17 9.12 -13.05
CA LEU A 42 -9.07 8.08 -12.56
C LEU A 42 -10.31 7.93 -13.45
N LYS A 43 -10.98 9.04 -13.80
CA LYS A 43 -12.15 8.99 -14.70
C LYS A 43 -11.81 8.35 -16.05
N THR A 44 -10.65 8.72 -16.62
CA THR A 44 -10.16 8.13 -17.87
C THR A 44 -9.90 6.64 -17.71
N PHE A 45 -9.18 6.26 -16.65
CA PHE A 45 -8.87 4.87 -16.31
C PHE A 45 -10.13 4.02 -16.13
N LEU A 46 -11.13 4.48 -15.37
CA LEU A 46 -12.37 3.72 -15.17
C LEU A 46 -13.17 3.59 -16.47
N SER A 47 -13.19 4.63 -17.31
CA SER A 47 -13.87 4.58 -18.62
C SER A 47 -13.26 3.52 -19.54
N GLU A 48 -11.96 3.28 -19.44
CA GLU A 48 -11.23 2.32 -20.26
C GLU A 48 -11.22 0.90 -19.66
N PHE A 49 -10.87 0.77 -18.38
CA PHE A 49 -10.56 -0.51 -17.75
C PHE A 49 -11.65 -1.08 -16.85
N ARG A 50 -12.67 -0.29 -16.51
CA ARG A 50 -13.87 -0.71 -15.75
C ARG A 50 -15.15 -0.09 -16.35
N PRO A 51 -15.49 -0.37 -17.63
CA PRO A 51 -16.70 0.18 -18.25
C PRO A 51 -18.00 -0.28 -17.58
N ASP A 52 -17.92 -1.26 -16.67
CA ASP A 52 -19.00 -1.78 -15.85
C ASP A 52 -19.28 -0.96 -14.57
N ILE A 53 -18.47 0.07 -14.25
CA ILE A 53 -18.74 1.00 -13.14
C ILE A 53 -18.89 2.44 -13.62
N ASN A 54 -19.52 3.27 -12.78
CA ASN A 54 -19.70 4.68 -13.10
C ASN A 54 -18.34 5.38 -13.21
N PRO A 55 -17.96 5.96 -14.37
CA PRO A 55 -16.65 6.59 -14.55
C PRO A 55 -16.47 7.87 -13.73
N ILE A 56 -17.54 8.41 -13.10
CA ILE A 56 -17.43 9.54 -12.18
C ILE A 56 -17.11 9.12 -10.73
N THR A 57 -17.01 7.81 -10.46
CA THR A 57 -16.54 7.29 -9.16
C THR A 57 -15.22 7.93 -8.78
N SER A 58 -15.09 8.36 -7.53
CA SER A 58 -13.96 9.16 -7.06
C SER A 58 -13.59 8.83 -5.62
N PHE A 59 -12.61 9.55 -5.08
CA PHE A 59 -12.08 9.37 -3.73
C PHE A 59 -12.07 10.69 -2.93
N GLY A 60 -12.11 10.54 -1.60
CA GLY A 60 -11.90 11.61 -0.62
C GLY A 60 -10.41 11.85 -0.32
N LEU A 61 -10.09 12.95 0.35
CA LEU A 61 -8.74 13.27 0.81
C LEU A 61 -8.76 13.39 2.34
N VAL A 62 -7.88 12.66 3.00
CA VAL A 62 -7.54 12.85 4.41
C VAL A 62 -6.16 13.52 4.44
N SER A 63 -6.10 14.72 5.01
CA SER A 63 -4.87 15.52 5.11
C SER A 63 -4.30 15.41 6.52
N ILE A 64 -3.02 15.05 6.61
CA ILE A 64 -2.23 15.02 7.84
C ILE A 64 -1.09 16.01 7.66
N ASP A 65 -0.79 16.82 8.68
CA ASP A 65 0.31 17.80 8.67
C ASP A 65 0.35 18.69 7.41
N SER A 66 -0.83 19.15 7.00
CA SER A 66 -1.05 19.97 5.79
C SER A 66 -0.74 19.24 4.47
N GLY A 67 -0.85 17.91 4.44
CA GLY A 67 -0.69 17.13 3.23
C GLY A 67 -1.73 17.48 2.17
N ILE A 68 -1.30 17.51 0.90
CA ILE A 68 -2.14 17.95 -0.20
C ILE A 68 -2.32 16.85 -1.26
N ASN A 69 -3.31 17.04 -2.11
CA ASN A 69 -3.40 16.38 -3.41
C ASN A 69 -3.85 17.44 -4.43
N ASN A 70 -2.89 18.02 -5.16
CA ASN A 70 -3.09 19.27 -5.91
C ASN A 70 -3.95 19.12 -7.17
N GLN A 71 -4.26 17.89 -7.62
CA GLN A 71 -5.02 17.59 -8.84
C GLN A 71 -4.42 18.18 -10.14
N LEU A 72 -3.18 18.68 -10.11
CA LEU A 72 -2.50 19.16 -11.29
C LEU A 72 -2.03 17.97 -12.14
N PRO A 73 -2.21 17.98 -13.46
CA PRO A 73 -1.69 16.90 -14.31
C PRO A 73 -0.19 16.68 -14.15
N ALA A 74 0.59 17.75 -13.94
CA ALA A 74 2.03 17.67 -13.71
C ALA A 74 2.43 17.09 -12.35
N GLY A 75 1.50 17.03 -11.38
CA GLY A 75 1.70 16.39 -10.08
C GLY A 75 1.07 15.00 -10.00
N ALA A 76 0.49 14.49 -11.09
CA ALA A 76 -0.05 13.14 -11.12
C ALA A 76 1.12 12.16 -11.26
N GLY A 77 1.52 11.53 -10.15
CA GLY A 77 2.62 10.59 -10.16
C GLY A 77 2.16 9.16 -10.42
N THR A 78 3.09 8.32 -10.88
CA THR A 78 2.78 6.96 -11.32
C THR A 78 2.16 6.13 -10.20
N PHE A 79 2.71 6.17 -9.00
CA PHE A 79 2.35 5.18 -8.01
C PHE A 79 1.11 5.57 -7.20
N ALA A 80 0.92 6.85 -6.87
CA ALA A 80 -0.31 7.28 -6.20
C ALA A 80 -1.51 7.23 -7.12
N ASN A 81 -1.32 7.60 -8.39
CA ASN A 81 -2.37 7.54 -9.38
C ASN A 81 -2.72 6.08 -9.71
N ALA A 82 -1.74 5.21 -9.98
CA ALA A 82 -2.00 3.80 -10.22
C ALA A 82 -2.59 3.10 -8.98
N GLY A 83 -2.07 3.40 -7.79
CA GLY A 83 -2.57 2.84 -6.53
C GLY A 83 -4.05 3.11 -6.31
N ILE A 84 -4.48 4.37 -6.42
CA ILE A 84 -5.90 4.71 -6.24
C ILE A 84 -6.78 4.10 -7.35
N GLN A 85 -6.27 4.05 -8.59
CA GLN A 85 -6.97 3.51 -9.75
C GLN A 85 -7.23 2.02 -9.58
N TYR A 86 -6.25 1.25 -9.10
CA TYR A 86 -6.42 -0.17 -8.84
C TYR A 86 -7.26 -0.45 -7.60
N VAL A 87 -7.14 0.33 -6.53
CA VAL A 87 -8.02 0.15 -5.37
C VAL A 87 -9.48 0.36 -5.74
N ILE A 88 -9.82 1.48 -6.39
CA ILE A 88 -11.21 1.75 -6.82
C ILE A 88 -11.63 0.76 -7.92
N GLY A 89 -10.69 0.42 -8.80
CA GLY A 89 -10.89 -0.52 -9.90
C GLY A 89 -11.05 -1.98 -9.46
N LEU A 90 -10.73 -2.35 -8.22
CA LEU A 90 -10.93 -3.70 -7.68
C LEU A 90 -12.05 -3.73 -6.63
N ALA A 91 -11.97 -2.81 -5.67
CA ALA A 91 -12.94 -2.65 -4.60
C ALA A 91 -14.04 -1.68 -5.04
N THR A 92 -15.02 -2.17 -5.78
CA THR A 92 -16.13 -1.33 -6.28
C THR A 92 -17.28 -1.24 -5.31
N GLY A 93 -17.92 -0.07 -5.26
CA GLY A 93 -19.06 0.17 -4.36
C GLY A 93 -18.67 0.50 -2.92
N VAL A 94 -17.38 0.69 -2.63
CA VAL A 94 -16.89 1.19 -1.34
C VAL A 94 -16.43 2.64 -1.46
N SER A 95 -16.59 3.41 -0.38
CA SER A 95 -15.98 4.74 -0.28
C SER A 95 -14.47 4.56 -0.10
N VAL A 96 -13.69 5.29 -0.90
CA VAL A 96 -12.22 5.28 -0.86
C VAL A 96 -11.72 6.67 -0.50
N GLU A 97 -10.80 6.72 0.47
CA GLU A 97 -10.07 7.93 0.84
C GLU A 97 -8.59 7.76 0.52
N LEU A 98 -7.94 8.82 0.05
CA LEU A 98 -6.49 8.93 -0.02
C LEU A 98 -5.99 9.68 1.21
N ILE A 99 -5.12 9.06 2.00
CA ILE A 99 -4.36 9.77 3.05
C ILE A 99 -3.15 10.45 2.40
N SER A 100 -2.94 11.73 2.68
CA SER A 100 -1.74 12.49 2.28
C SER A 100 -1.17 13.20 3.50
N THR A 101 0.12 13.01 3.75
CA THR A 101 0.84 13.65 4.87
C THR A 101 1.83 14.66 4.36
N GLY A 102 1.74 15.89 4.86
CA GLY A 102 2.60 17.00 4.45
C GLY A 102 4.00 16.86 4.99
N THR A 103 4.97 17.40 4.24
CA THR A 103 6.40 17.37 4.61
C THR A 103 6.85 18.61 5.37
N LEU A 104 5.92 19.44 5.84
CA LEU A 104 6.25 20.67 6.56
C LEU A 104 6.99 20.40 7.88
N ILE A 105 6.74 19.24 8.48
CA ILE A 105 7.36 18.82 9.74
C ILE A 105 8.60 17.96 9.46
N SER A 106 8.52 17.03 8.50
CA SER A 106 9.63 16.16 8.09
C SER A 106 9.41 15.64 6.67
N ASP A 107 10.49 15.47 5.90
CA ASP A 107 10.51 14.77 4.62
C ASP A 107 10.98 13.31 4.73
N ASP A 108 11.20 12.83 5.95
CA ASP A 108 11.53 11.44 6.25
C ASP A 108 10.29 10.54 6.17
N GLU A 109 10.35 9.50 5.36
CA GLU A 109 9.22 8.59 5.13
C GLU A 109 8.87 7.80 6.41
N LEU A 110 9.86 7.43 7.22
CA LEU A 110 9.61 6.73 8.50
C LEU A 110 8.87 7.62 9.51
N THR A 111 9.19 8.91 9.55
CA THR A 111 8.43 9.91 10.31
C THR A 111 7.00 10.00 9.79
N THR A 112 6.83 10.02 8.47
CA THR A 112 5.50 10.05 7.85
C THR A 112 4.66 8.81 8.18
N PHE A 113 5.26 7.61 8.17
CA PHE A 113 4.59 6.37 8.58
C PHE A 113 4.08 6.45 10.01
N LYS A 114 4.90 7.03 10.90
CA LYS A 114 4.56 7.22 12.31
C LYS A 114 3.43 8.24 12.49
N ASP A 115 3.47 9.37 11.80
CA ASP A 115 2.44 10.40 11.91
C ASP A 115 1.08 9.89 11.42
N GLN A 116 1.06 9.16 10.31
CA GLN A 116 -0.14 8.51 9.81
C GLN A 116 -0.67 7.45 10.79
N ALA A 117 0.21 6.62 11.35
CA ALA A 117 -0.19 5.61 12.34
C ALA A 117 -0.81 6.26 13.58
N ASN A 118 -0.18 7.31 14.13
CA ASN A 118 -0.66 8.04 15.28
C ASN A 118 -1.98 8.78 15.00
N PHE A 119 -2.09 9.42 13.84
CA PHE A 119 -3.33 10.06 13.40
C PHE A 119 -4.48 9.06 13.40
N LEU A 120 -4.30 7.88 12.81
CA LEU A 120 -5.34 6.86 12.76
C LEU A 120 -5.66 6.29 14.13
N VAL A 121 -4.66 5.98 14.95
CA VAL A 121 -4.88 5.52 16.33
C VAL A 121 -5.74 6.52 17.12
N SER A 122 -5.59 7.83 16.86
CA SER A 122 -6.36 8.89 17.51
C SER A 122 -7.81 9.03 17.02
N GLN A 123 -8.17 8.44 15.88
CA GLN A 123 -9.53 8.53 15.34
C GLN A 123 -10.51 7.61 16.07
N THR A 124 -11.75 8.06 16.23
CA THR A 124 -12.84 7.24 16.78
C THR A 124 -13.47 6.31 15.74
N ILE A 125 -13.66 6.83 14.52
CA ILE A 125 -14.14 6.08 13.36
C ILE A 125 -12.92 5.69 12.52
N LEU A 126 -12.71 4.38 12.35
CA LEU A 126 -11.60 3.85 11.57
C LEU A 126 -12.09 3.25 10.25
N PRO A 127 -11.26 3.31 9.19
CA PRO A 127 -11.49 2.47 8.03
C PRO A 127 -11.28 1.00 8.39
N GLN A 128 -11.95 0.12 7.67
CA GLN A 128 -11.78 -1.32 7.93
C GLN A 128 -10.55 -1.91 7.30
N THR A 129 -10.17 -1.36 6.15
CA THR A 129 -8.99 -1.79 5.41
C THR A 129 -8.15 -0.57 5.11
N ILE A 130 -6.87 -0.73 5.35
CA ILE A 130 -5.80 0.19 5.00
C ILE A 130 -4.90 -0.55 4.02
N VAL A 131 -4.66 0.04 2.86
CA VAL A 131 -3.66 -0.44 1.91
C VAL A 131 -2.55 0.59 1.86
N HIS A 132 -1.37 0.26 2.38
CA HIS A 132 -0.17 1.08 2.41
C HIS A 132 0.70 0.73 1.20
N GLY A 133 0.85 1.69 0.29
CA GLY A 133 1.69 1.54 -0.89
C GLY A 133 3.03 2.27 -0.80
N TYR A 134 4.00 1.79 -0.03
CA TYR A 134 5.41 2.25 0.00
C TYR A 134 6.17 1.50 1.12
N THR A 135 7.47 1.30 0.97
CA THR A 135 8.32 0.68 1.98
C THR A 135 9.71 1.28 1.95
N GLU A 136 10.34 1.40 3.11
CA GLU A 136 11.77 1.66 3.27
C GLU A 136 12.50 0.34 3.55
N LEU A 137 13.84 0.36 3.54
CA LEU A 137 14.61 -0.78 4.01
C LEU A 137 14.53 -0.87 5.55
N GLU A 138 14.47 -2.09 6.10
CA GLU A 138 14.43 -2.27 7.55
C GLU A 138 15.71 -1.76 8.23
N SER A 139 16.84 -1.75 7.52
CA SER A 139 18.09 -1.15 8.03
C SER A 139 18.07 0.38 8.13
N ASP A 140 17.17 1.07 7.43
CA ASP A 140 17.02 2.53 7.50
C ASP A 140 16.27 2.99 8.75
N THR A 141 15.65 2.05 9.49
CA THR A 141 14.93 2.34 10.74
C THR A 141 15.67 1.80 11.96
N SER A 142 15.57 2.54 13.08
CA SER A 142 16.03 2.01 14.37
C SER A 142 15.02 0.97 14.90
N PRO A 143 15.48 -0.07 15.64
CA PRO A 143 14.57 -1.02 16.27
C PRO A 143 13.47 -0.34 17.11
N GLN A 144 13.80 0.73 17.84
CA GLN A 144 12.84 1.45 18.66
C GLN A 144 11.77 2.18 17.84
N LEU A 145 12.16 2.77 16.70
CA LEU A 145 11.21 3.43 15.80
C LEU A 145 10.32 2.40 15.09
N ALA A 146 10.91 1.32 14.58
CA ALA A 146 10.18 0.21 13.97
C ALA A 146 9.16 -0.41 14.94
N GLU A 147 9.57 -0.70 16.17
CA GLU A 147 8.68 -1.18 17.23
C GLU A 147 7.57 -0.17 17.56
N SER A 148 7.88 1.12 17.64
CA SER A 148 6.89 2.16 17.91
C SER A 148 5.81 2.22 16.81
N ILE A 149 6.21 2.19 15.54
CA ILE A 149 5.28 2.21 14.40
C ILE A 149 4.47 0.91 14.38
N CYS A 150 5.13 -0.24 14.56
CA CYS A 150 4.47 -1.54 14.55
C CYS A 150 3.50 -1.72 15.72
N ASN A 151 3.78 -1.15 16.90
CA ASN A 151 2.84 -1.10 18.03
C ASN A 151 1.60 -0.24 17.73
N ALA A 152 1.73 0.83 16.93
CA ALA A 152 0.57 1.59 16.47
C ALA A 152 -0.28 0.75 15.49
N TYR A 153 0.34 0.00 14.58
CA TYR A 153 -0.39 -0.94 13.73
C TYR A 153 -1.04 -2.07 14.52
N ALA A 154 -0.41 -2.56 15.59
CA ALA A 154 -1.01 -3.51 16.52
C ALA A 154 -2.28 -2.96 17.18
N GLN A 155 -2.29 -1.68 17.56
CA GLN A 155 -3.48 -1.03 18.11
C GLN A 155 -4.61 -0.91 17.08
N LEU A 156 -4.28 -0.61 15.82
CA LEU A 156 -5.26 -0.60 14.73
C LEU A 156 -5.83 -2.00 14.48
N ALA A 157 -4.97 -3.02 14.43
CA ALA A 157 -5.38 -4.42 14.28
C ALA A 157 -6.28 -4.88 15.44
N ALA A 158 -5.96 -4.51 16.68
CA ALA A 158 -6.79 -4.78 17.85
C ALA A 158 -8.18 -4.11 17.79
N ARG A 159 -8.31 -3.03 17.01
CA ARG A 159 -9.57 -2.34 16.73
C ARG A 159 -10.28 -2.86 15.47
N GLY A 160 -9.81 -3.95 14.89
CA GLY A 160 -10.44 -4.62 13.75
C GLY A 160 -10.04 -4.06 12.37
N VAL A 161 -8.95 -3.31 12.28
CA VAL A 161 -8.43 -2.81 11.00
C VAL A 161 -7.52 -3.84 10.34
N SER A 162 -7.78 -4.14 9.07
CA SER A 162 -6.88 -4.91 8.21
C SER A 162 -5.86 -3.97 7.58
N TYR A 163 -4.59 -4.11 7.97
CA TYR A 163 -3.49 -3.31 7.45
C TYR A 163 -2.69 -4.12 6.43
N ILE A 164 -2.69 -3.68 5.17
CA ILE A 164 -2.06 -4.37 4.05
C ILE A 164 -0.90 -3.51 3.55
N VAL A 165 0.28 -4.09 3.35
CA VAL A 165 1.48 -3.39 2.89
C VAL A 165 2.08 -4.14 1.72
N ASP A 166 2.51 -3.45 0.67
CA ASP A 166 3.34 -4.08 -0.36
C ASP A 166 4.72 -4.45 0.20
N THR A 167 5.40 -5.41 -0.41
CA THR A 167 6.77 -5.79 -0.01
C THR A 167 7.86 -5.00 -0.73
N GLY A 168 7.53 -3.91 -1.42
CA GLY A 168 8.49 -3.16 -2.23
C GLY A 168 8.94 -3.91 -3.49
N ILE A 169 9.86 -3.25 -4.21
CA ILE A 169 10.32 -3.63 -5.56
C ILE A 169 11.81 -4.04 -5.62
N TRP A 170 12.41 -4.33 -4.47
CA TRP A 170 13.87 -4.54 -4.34
C TRP A 170 14.26 -6.00 -4.03
N GLY A 171 13.37 -6.95 -4.26
CA GLY A 171 13.67 -8.37 -4.02
C GLY A 171 13.99 -8.67 -2.55
N ALA A 172 14.88 -9.65 -2.31
CA ALA A 172 15.21 -10.11 -0.97
C ALA A 172 16.03 -9.11 -0.11
N GLY A 173 16.31 -7.92 -0.65
CA GLY A 173 16.96 -6.84 0.06
C GLY A 173 18.23 -6.37 -0.63
N GLY A 174 18.20 -5.11 -1.03
CA GLY A 174 19.38 -4.41 -1.52
C GLY A 174 19.08 -3.55 -2.72
N SER A 175 18.86 -2.26 -2.45
CA SER A 175 19.01 -1.15 -3.37
C SER A 175 20.09 -1.42 -4.45
N PRO A 176 19.84 -1.11 -5.74
CA PRO A 176 20.76 -1.44 -6.85
C PRO A 176 22.16 -0.79 -6.73
N PHE A 177 22.38 0.04 -5.70
CA PHE A 177 23.57 0.87 -5.51
C PHE A 177 24.68 0.23 -4.67
N ASN A 178 24.48 -0.95 -4.06
CA ASN A 178 25.56 -1.62 -3.31
C ASN A 178 25.71 -3.10 -3.69
N SER A 179 26.58 -3.37 -4.66
CA SER A 179 26.88 -4.70 -5.21
C SER A 179 27.66 -5.63 -4.26
N GLN A 180 27.83 -5.24 -3.00
CA GLN A 180 28.51 -6.01 -1.94
C GLN A 180 27.54 -6.48 -0.85
N CYS A 181 26.31 -6.86 -1.20
CA CYS A 181 25.29 -7.35 -0.26
C CYS A 181 25.81 -8.55 0.57
N ILE A 182 26.25 -8.30 1.80
CA ILE A 182 26.63 -9.34 2.78
C ILE A 182 25.38 -9.82 3.56
N GLN A 183 24.30 -9.03 3.58
CA GLN A 183 23.09 -9.34 4.34
C GLN A 183 21.82 -8.89 3.59
N TRP A 184 20.78 -9.72 3.69
CA TRP A 184 19.43 -9.41 3.20
C TRP A 184 18.78 -8.32 4.05
N ASP A 185 18.13 -7.38 3.38
CA ASP A 185 17.52 -6.20 3.99
C ASP A 185 16.04 -6.11 3.59
N PRO A 186 15.14 -6.70 4.38
CA PRO A 186 13.73 -6.80 4.02
C PRO A 186 13.01 -5.44 4.11
N PRO A 187 11.86 -5.30 3.43
CA PRO A 187 11.06 -4.07 3.42
C PRO A 187 10.35 -3.80 4.76
N PHE A 188 10.47 -2.58 5.28
CA PHE A 188 9.67 -2.06 6.39
C PHE A 188 8.62 -1.05 5.86
N PRO A 189 7.33 -1.11 6.28
CA PRO A 189 6.79 -1.86 7.42
C PRO A 189 6.30 -3.28 7.14
N ALA A 190 6.57 -3.85 5.97
CA ALA A 190 6.12 -5.21 5.64
C ALA A 190 6.68 -6.30 6.58
N THR A 191 7.80 -6.05 7.27
CA THR A 191 8.31 -6.93 8.33
C THR A 191 7.56 -6.87 9.67
N CYS A 192 6.67 -5.91 9.87
CA CYS A 192 5.89 -5.80 11.11
C CYS A 192 4.90 -6.98 11.25
N PRO A 193 4.90 -7.73 12.37
CA PRO A 193 4.00 -8.89 12.57
C PRO A 193 2.51 -8.55 12.71
N PHE A 194 2.11 -7.28 12.63
CA PHE A 194 0.71 -6.85 12.74
C PHE A 194 0.13 -6.35 11.41
N VAL A 195 0.85 -6.52 10.31
CA VAL A 195 0.37 -6.20 8.96
C VAL A 195 0.32 -7.45 8.08
N THR A 196 -0.44 -7.36 6.99
CA THR A 196 -0.41 -8.34 5.89
C THR A 196 0.53 -7.82 4.82
N ALA A 197 1.72 -8.41 4.73
CA ALA A 197 2.67 -8.14 3.66
C ALA A 197 2.26 -8.86 2.37
N VAL A 198 2.17 -8.13 1.26
CA VAL A 198 1.73 -8.64 -0.05
C VAL A 198 2.85 -8.51 -1.07
N GLY A 199 3.35 -9.66 -1.51
CA GLY A 199 4.33 -9.77 -2.58
C GLY A 199 3.73 -9.60 -3.98
N ALA A 200 4.59 -9.75 -4.99
CA ALA A 200 4.20 -9.63 -6.39
C ALA A 200 4.47 -10.92 -7.17
N THR A 201 3.64 -11.14 -8.17
CA THR A 201 3.74 -12.22 -9.16
C THR A 201 3.68 -11.64 -10.57
N GLN A 202 3.95 -12.47 -11.57
CA GLN A 202 3.79 -12.14 -12.98
C GLN A 202 3.16 -13.31 -13.73
N PHE A 203 2.39 -13.00 -14.78
CA PHE A 203 1.88 -13.99 -15.73
C PHE A 203 2.90 -14.25 -16.84
N PHE A 204 3.11 -15.52 -17.21
CA PHE A 204 4.06 -15.87 -18.27
C PHE A 204 3.49 -15.82 -19.69
N SER A 205 2.25 -16.29 -19.92
CA SER A 205 1.61 -16.26 -21.24
C SER A 205 0.13 -16.61 -21.25
N THR A 206 -0.32 -17.42 -20.29
CA THR A 206 -1.72 -17.77 -20.03
C THR A 206 -2.11 -17.14 -18.69
N ASP A 207 -3.34 -16.66 -18.56
CA ASP A 207 -3.90 -16.05 -17.32
C ASP A 207 -4.10 -17.09 -16.19
N VAL A 208 -3.30 -18.17 -16.21
CA VAL A 208 -3.42 -19.37 -15.39
C VAL A 208 -2.09 -19.71 -14.73
N ASP A 209 -0.96 -19.37 -15.36
CA ASP A 209 0.38 -19.67 -14.84
C ASP A 209 1.06 -18.43 -14.28
N GLU A 210 1.09 -18.34 -12.95
CA GLU A 210 1.79 -17.30 -12.19
C GLU A 210 3.18 -17.77 -11.74
N SER A 211 4.12 -16.83 -11.69
CA SER A 211 5.41 -17.02 -11.04
C SER A 211 5.80 -15.83 -10.18
N ALA A 212 6.78 -16.04 -9.31
CA ALA A 212 7.47 -14.94 -8.66
C ALA A 212 8.03 -13.97 -9.72
N THR A 213 7.93 -12.67 -9.43
CA THR A 213 8.64 -11.62 -10.16
C THR A 213 9.92 -11.26 -9.43
N SER A 214 10.97 -10.91 -10.18
CA SER A 214 12.31 -10.63 -9.62
C SER A 214 12.34 -9.44 -8.67
N PHE A 215 11.40 -8.50 -8.82
CA PHE A 215 11.31 -7.33 -7.96
C PHE A 215 10.51 -7.57 -6.68
N SER A 216 9.74 -8.67 -6.57
CA SER A 216 8.91 -8.91 -5.38
C SER A 216 9.79 -8.97 -4.14
N GLY A 217 9.59 -8.04 -3.22
CA GLY A 217 10.30 -8.09 -1.96
C GLY A 217 9.88 -9.27 -1.07
N GLY A 218 10.72 -9.56 -0.09
CA GLY A 218 10.50 -10.63 0.87
C GLY A 218 11.77 -10.94 1.65
N GLY A 219 11.67 -11.71 2.73
CA GLY A 219 12.84 -12.08 3.53
C GLY A 219 12.49 -12.33 4.98
N PHE A 220 13.50 -12.20 5.84
CA PHE A 220 13.39 -12.36 7.29
C PHE A 220 13.80 -11.08 7.98
N SER A 221 12.94 -10.59 8.88
CA SER A 221 13.24 -9.40 9.68
C SER A 221 14.49 -9.60 10.54
N ASN A 222 15.31 -8.56 10.59
CA ASN A 222 16.44 -8.39 11.50
C ASN A 222 16.01 -7.74 12.83
N ILE A 223 14.79 -7.19 12.91
CA ILE A 223 14.23 -6.51 14.10
C ILE A 223 13.19 -7.39 14.82
N PHE A 224 12.18 -7.84 14.09
CA PHE A 224 11.03 -8.55 14.64
C PHE A 224 11.25 -10.05 14.68
N LYS A 225 11.01 -10.66 15.85
CA LYS A 225 11.03 -12.12 15.98
C LYS A 225 9.88 -12.74 15.20
N ARG A 226 10.12 -13.97 14.71
CA ARG A 226 9.06 -14.77 14.07
C ARG A 226 7.85 -14.89 14.99
N PRO A 227 6.65 -14.49 14.54
CA PRO A 227 5.44 -14.64 15.32
C PRO A 227 4.96 -16.09 15.32
N LYS A 228 4.33 -16.52 16.42
CA LYS A 228 3.88 -17.91 16.61
C LYS A 228 2.94 -18.41 15.51
N TYR A 229 2.12 -17.52 14.94
CA TYR A 229 1.18 -17.89 13.88
C TYR A 229 1.88 -18.28 12.55
N GLN A 230 3.18 -18.06 12.42
CA GLN A 230 3.99 -18.48 11.27
C GLN A 230 4.90 -19.70 11.56
N ASP A 231 4.86 -20.29 12.76
CA ASP A 231 5.81 -21.37 13.14
C ASP A 231 5.71 -22.63 12.26
N THR A 232 4.54 -22.92 11.68
CA THR A 232 4.35 -24.14 10.86
C THR A 232 4.65 -23.94 9.38
N VAL A 233 4.97 -22.72 8.95
CA VAL A 233 5.21 -22.36 7.55
C VAL A 233 6.60 -21.78 7.30
N VAL A 234 7.43 -21.67 8.34
CA VAL A 234 8.82 -21.17 8.31
C VAL A 234 9.80 -22.19 8.88
#